data_AF-A0A8W8JZ38-F1
#
_entry.id   AF-A0A8W8JZ38-F1
#
_cell.length_a   1.000
_cell.length_b   1.000
_cell.length_c   1.000
_cell.angle_alpha   90.00
_cell.angle_beta   90.00
_cell.angle_gamma   90.00
#
_symmetry.space_group_name_H-M   'P 1'
#
loop_
_entity.id
_entity.type
_entity.pdbx_description
1 polymer ?
#
loop_
_entity_poly.entity_id
_entity_poly.type
_entity_poly.pdbx_seq_one_letter_code
_entity_poly.pdbx_strand_id
1 'polypeptide(L)'
;MQTLNIKSENISRKNRVLQEKLVSSNKTVKRTKRREDYWKTKCTKLETTTDTTKEDYQQLIYELQADNDQQRTTITELQTALKEKYDQIAYLIEQLQEGDERRVIHLFDKKEKAFTPELHLCVYSLLEHNVPSTQIGPTIEACLKLAGKEPDRLPSPSTVANMNIQRLCLVKKQLKDELPKKINTTLHTDETSKVGIKYGGFSVRDEEGNYFALRLREMATKSAQNTLDTFKEILQDIADTRKETHPQSAGNKILCNIQNTMSDRAATELKFNELLESYREEVLPQV
;
A
#
# COMPACT_ATOMS: atom_id res chain seq x y z
N MET A 1 25.35 -54.89 -131.56
CA MET A 1 25.99 -53.59 -131.24
C MET A 1 25.04 -52.51 -130.69
N GLN A 2 23.76 -52.77 -130.37
CA GLN A 2 22.85 -51.79 -129.73
C GLN A 2 22.73 -51.94 -128.20
N THR A 3 23.08 -53.10 -127.62
CA THR A 3 22.94 -53.40 -126.18
C THR A 3 24.07 -52.84 -125.30
N LEU A 4 25.22 -52.49 -125.88
CA LEU A 4 26.37 -51.90 -125.17
C LEU A 4 26.22 -50.39 -124.94
N ASN A 5 25.55 -49.67 -125.85
CA ASN A 5 25.36 -48.22 -125.74
C ASN A 5 24.31 -47.85 -124.67
N ILE A 6 23.23 -48.65 -124.57
CA ILE A 6 22.18 -48.50 -123.54
C ILE A 6 22.72 -48.78 -122.13
N LYS A 7 23.67 -49.72 -121.98
CA LYS A 7 24.34 -49.99 -120.70
C LYS A 7 25.27 -48.84 -120.28
N SER A 8 26.00 -48.25 -121.21
CA SER A 8 26.88 -47.09 -120.96
C SER A 8 26.08 -45.86 -120.50
N GLU A 9 24.99 -45.51 -121.19
CA GLU A 9 24.13 -44.39 -120.81
C GLU A 9 23.42 -44.61 -119.46
N ASN A 10 22.98 -45.84 -119.17
CA ASN A 10 22.40 -46.16 -117.87
C ASN A 10 23.42 -46.07 -116.74
N ILE A 11 24.67 -46.49 -116.96
CA ILE A 11 25.75 -46.35 -115.97
C ILE A 11 26.09 -44.86 -115.76
N SER A 12 26.14 -44.07 -116.83
CA SER A 12 26.41 -42.62 -116.74
C SER A 12 25.29 -41.86 -116.02
N ARG A 13 24.01 -42.16 -116.31
CA ARG A 13 22.85 -41.63 -115.55
C ARG A 13 22.90 -42.06 -114.08
N LYS A 14 23.19 -43.33 -113.81
CA LYS A 14 23.25 -43.87 -112.44
C LYS A 14 24.39 -43.24 -111.64
N ASN A 15 25.54 -43.00 -112.26
CA ASN A 15 26.65 -42.26 -111.66
C ASN A 15 26.28 -40.80 -111.40
N ARG A 16 25.59 -40.11 -112.33
CA ARG A 16 25.11 -38.75 -112.10
C ARG A 16 24.15 -38.66 -110.92
N VAL A 17 23.18 -39.58 -110.84
CA VAL A 17 22.24 -39.67 -109.72
C VAL A 17 22.95 -39.98 -108.40
N LEU A 18 23.95 -40.87 -108.41
CA LEU A 18 24.76 -41.16 -107.22
C LEU A 18 25.59 -39.95 -106.79
N GLN A 19 26.11 -39.17 -107.74
CA GLN A 19 26.89 -37.97 -107.47
C GLN A 19 26.00 -36.84 -106.93
N GLU A 20 24.79 -36.66 -107.47
CA GLU A 20 23.77 -35.76 -106.93
C GLU A 20 23.33 -36.19 -105.51
N LYS A 21 23.15 -37.49 -105.26
CA LYS A 21 22.87 -38.04 -103.91
C LYS A 21 24.04 -37.86 -102.95
N LEU A 22 25.28 -38.00 -103.42
CA LEU A 22 26.48 -37.77 -102.61
C LEU A 22 26.58 -36.29 -102.23
N VAL A 23 26.31 -35.38 -103.17
CA VAL A 23 26.30 -33.93 -102.91
C VAL A 23 25.18 -33.53 -101.96
N SER A 24 23.96 -34.08 -102.13
CA SER A 24 22.84 -33.80 -101.22
C SER A 24 23.09 -34.39 -99.83
N SER A 25 23.62 -35.61 -99.73
CA SER A 25 24.02 -36.24 -98.48
C SER A 25 25.12 -35.43 -97.77
N ASN A 26 26.15 -35.00 -98.49
CA ASN A 26 27.20 -34.13 -97.94
C ASN A 26 26.66 -32.78 -97.45
N LYS A 27 25.66 -32.20 -98.13
CA LYS A 27 24.97 -30.99 -97.65
C LYS A 27 24.20 -31.28 -96.35
N THR A 28 23.54 -32.43 -96.25
CA THR A 28 22.83 -32.86 -95.03
C THR A 28 23.79 -33.09 -93.88
N VAL A 29 24.90 -33.81 -94.11
CA VAL A 29 25.96 -34.06 -93.11
C VAL A 29 26.59 -32.75 -92.63
N LYS A 30 26.86 -31.80 -93.52
CA LYS A 30 27.36 -30.47 -93.12
C LYS A 30 26.35 -29.71 -92.28
N ARG A 31 25.05 -29.82 -92.58
CA ARG A 31 23.98 -29.17 -91.80
C ARG A 31 23.82 -29.81 -90.42
N THR A 32 23.83 -31.15 -90.33
CA THR A 32 23.74 -31.85 -89.05
C THR A 32 24.98 -31.58 -88.19
N LYS A 33 26.17 -31.59 -88.78
CA LYS A 33 27.42 -31.26 -88.06
C LYS A 33 27.40 -29.83 -87.51
N ARG A 34 26.98 -28.84 -88.30
CA ARG A 34 26.80 -27.45 -87.81
C ARG A 34 25.78 -27.35 -86.67
N ARG A 35 24.70 -28.13 -86.72
CA ARG A 35 23.69 -28.19 -85.65
C ARG A 35 24.28 -28.80 -84.39
N GLU A 36 25.03 -29.90 -84.52
CA GLU A 36 25.72 -30.56 -83.42
C GLU A 36 26.75 -29.63 -82.77
N ASP A 37 27.57 -28.94 -83.57
CA ASP A 37 28.56 -27.97 -83.08
C ASP A 37 27.88 -26.78 -82.36
N TYR A 38 26.75 -26.30 -82.90
CA TYR A 38 25.95 -25.27 -82.25
C TYR A 38 25.39 -25.74 -80.90
N TRP A 39 24.84 -26.95 -80.83
CA TRP A 39 24.32 -27.51 -79.58
C TRP A 39 25.42 -27.77 -78.56
N LYS A 40 26.58 -28.28 -78.96
CA LYS A 40 27.76 -28.42 -78.09
C LYS A 40 28.20 -27.08 -77.51
N THR A 41 28.27 -26.05 -78.35
CA THR A 41 28.63 -24.69 -77.92
C THR A 41 27.57 -24.08 -76.99
N LYS A 42 26.29 -24.38 -77.22
CA LYS A 42 25.20 -23.90 -76.37
C LYS A 42 25.18 -24.60 -75.00
N CYS A 43 25.40 -25.92 -74.97
CA CYS A 43 25.47 -26.68 -73.72
C CYS A 43 26.66 -26.22 -72.87
N THR A 44 27.84 -26.09 -73.44
CA THR A 44 29.03 -25.58 -72.73
C THR A 44 28.81 -24.17 -72.18
N LYS A 45 28.19 -23.27 -72.95
CA LYS A 45 27.82 -21.94 -72.43
C LYS A 45 26.86 -22.04 -71.25
N LEU A 46 25.81 -22.86 -71.36
CA LEU A 46 24.83 -23.04 -70.30
C LEU A 46 25.47 -23.60 -69.02
N GLU A 47 26.32 -24.62 -69.15
CA GLU A 47 27.10 -25.21 -68.05
C GLU A 47 27.98 -24.16 -67.36
N THR A 48 28.74 -23.37 -68.12
CA THR A 48 29.56 -22.29 -67.53
C THR A 48 28.74 -21.22 -66.82
N THR A 49 27.57 -20.84 -67.34
CA THR A 49 26.67 -19.90 -66.66
C THR A 49 26.02 -20.50 -65.41
N THR A 50 25.71 -21.80 -65.41
CA THR A 50 25.16 -22.47 -64.22
C THR A 50 26.21 -22.65 -63.13
N ASP A 51 27.46 -22.91 -63.50
CA ASP A 51 28.55 -23.08 -62.54
C ASP A 51 28.93 -21.74 -61.89
N THR A 52 29.06 -20.68 -62.69
CA THR A 52 29.32 -19.32 -62.17
C THR A 52 28.20 -18.81 -61.27
N THR A 53 26.94 -18.96 -61.66
CA THR A 53 25.81 -18.55 -60.80
C THR A 53 25.76 -19.36 -59.50
N LYS A 54 26.10 -20.66 -59.53
CA LYS A 54 26.16 -21.48 -58.33
C LYS A 54 27.27 -21.03 -57.38
N GLU A 55 28.43 -20.66 -57.90
CA GLU A 55 29.54 -20.09 -57.10
C GLU A 55 29.13 -18.76 -56.46
N ASP A 56 28.48 -17.86 -57.21
CA ASP A 56 27.97 -16.58 -56.69
C ASP A 56 26.97 -16.78 -55.54
N TYR A 57 26.03 -17.73 -55.69
CA TYR A 57 25.08 -18.05 -54.62
C TYR A 57 25.75 -18.68 -53.40
N GLN A 58 26.77 -19.52 -53.58
CA GLN A 58 27.53 -20.10 -52.47
C GLN A 58 28.28 -19.02 -51.69
N GLN A 59 28.86 -18.05 -52.39
CA GLN A 59 29.54 -16.92 -51.77
C GLN A 59 28.57 -16.02 -50.99
N LEU A 60 27.39 -15.73 -51.55
CA LEU A 60 26.36 -14.96 -50.87
C LEU A 60 25.84 -15.68 -49.61
N ILE A 61 25.66 -17.00 -49.66
CA ILE A 61 25.28 -17.80 -48.47
C ILE A 61 26.33 -17.68 -47.38
N TYR A 62 27.62 -17.73 -47.74
CA TYR A 62 28.71 -17.61 -46.79
C TYR A 62 28.74 -16.22 -46.13
N GLU A 63 28.55 -15.15 -46.90
CA GLU A 63 28.48 -13.78 -46.38
C GLU A 63 27.28 -13.60 -45.43
N LEU A 64 26.10 -14.10 -45.79
CA LEU A 64 24.90 -14.04 -44.95
C LEU A 64 25.03 -14.87 -43.66
N GLN A 65 25.80 -15.96 -43.69
CA GLN A 65 26.12 -16.75 -42.50
C GLN A 65 27.06 -15.99 -41.57
N ALA A 66 28.12 -15.39 -42.11
CA ALA A 66 29.04 -14.57 -41.34
C ALA A 66 28.33 -13.37 -40.67
N ASP A 67 27.45 -12.68 -41.41
CA ASP A 67 26.68 -11.56 -40.84
C ASP A 67 25.69 -12.02 -39.77
N ASN A 68 25.02 -13.16 -39.96
CA ASN A 68 24.15 -13.75 -38.93
C ASN A 68 24.92 -14.11 -37.65
N ASP A 69 26.11 -14.70 -37.79
CA ASP A 69 26.93 -15.08 -36.65
C ASP A 69 27.39 -13.83 -35.89
N GLN A 70 27.73 -12.74 -36.59
CA GLN A 70 28.08 -11.47 -35.98
C GLN A 70 26.88 -10.76 -35.32
N GLN A 71 25.69 -10.86 -35.89
CA GLN A 71 24.47 -10.38 -35.24
C GLN A 71 24.15 -11.19 -33.99
N ARG A 72 24.35 -12.51 -34.02
CA ARG A 72 24.15 -13.39 -32.85
C ARG A 72 25.08 -13.03 -31.70
N THR A 73 26.37 -12.81 -31.97
CA THR A 73 27.30 -12.38 -30.92
C THR A 73 26.89 -11.04 -30.33
N THR A 74 26.53 -10.07 -31.18
CA THR A 74 26.05 -8.74 -30.73
C THR A 74 24.81 -8.85 -29.85
N ILE A 75 23.84 -9.69 -30.24
CA ILE A 75 22.62 -9.94 -29.44
C ILE A 75 22.98 -10.54 -28.08
N THR A 76 23.89 -11.51 -28.04
CA THR A 76 24.31 -12.11 -26.77
C THR A 76 25.02 -11.12 -25.86
N GLU A 77 25.88 -10.25 -26.40
CA GLU A 77 26.55 -9.18 -25.63
C GLU A 77 25.53 -8.19 -25.06
N LEU A 78 24.58 -7.74 -25.87
CA LEU A 78 23.51 -6.84 -25.43
C LEU A 78 22.62 -7.47 -24.36
N GLN A 79 22.27 -8.75 -24.50
CA GLN A 79 21.49 -9.48 -23.48
C GLN A 79 22.25 -9.58 -22.15
N THR A 80 23.56 -9.79 -22.21
CA THR A 80 24.41 -9.88 -21.02
C THR A 80 24.51 -8.51 -20.33
N ALA A 81 24.79 -7.45 -21.09
CA ALA A 81 24.83 -6.08 -20.57
C ALA A 81 23.48 -5.62 -19.99
N LEU A 82 22.37 -6.01 -20.63
CA LEU A 82 21.02 -5.70 -20.17
C LEU A 82 20.73 -6.41 -18.84
N LYS A 83 21.13 -7.68 -18.69
CA LYS A 83 21.03 -8.41 -17.42
C LYS A 83 21.84 -7.73 -16.31
N GLU A 84 23.08 -7.36 -16.57
CA GLU A 84 23.93 -6.64 -15.60
C GLU A 84 23.28 -5.31 -15.16
N LYS A 85 22.63 -4.59 -16.09
CA LYS A 85 21.89 -3.37 -15.75
C LYS A 85 20.65 -3.64 -14.92
N TYR A 86 19.90 -4.72 -15.19
CA TYR A 86 18.78 -5.11 -14.33
C TYR A 86 19.24 -5.49 -12.93
N ASP A 87 20.35 -6.22 -12.80
CA ASP A 87 20.93 -6.59 -11.51
C ASP A 87 21.40 -5.34 -10.74
N GLN A 88 22.02 -4.37 -11.43
CA GLN A 88 22.38 -3.06 -10.84
C GLN A 88 21.15 -2.28 -10.37
N ILE A 89 20.08 -2.26 -11.17
CA ILE A 89 18.82 -1.59 -10.80
C ILE A 89 18.18 -2.29 -9.59
N ALA A 90 18.14 -3.62 -9.57
CA ALA A 90 17.60 -4.40 -8.46
C ALA A 90 18.37 -4.10 -7.16
N TYR A 91 19.70 -4.10 -7.23
CA TYR A 91 20.57 -3.73 -6.11
C TYR A 91 20.34 -2.29 -5.62
N LEU A 92 20.20 -1.33 -6.53
CA LEU A 92 19.91 0.06 -6.16
C LEU A 92 18.50 0.22 -5.57
N ILE A 93 17.51 -0.53 -6.05
CA ILE A 93 16.16 -0.56 -5.47
C ILE A 93 16.21 -1.16 -4.06
N GLU A 94 16.96 -2.23 -3.85
CA GLU A 94 17.16 -2.84 -2.53
C GLU A 94 17.86 -1.88 -1.57
N GLN A 95 18.92 -1.20 -2.01
CA GLN A 95 19.58 -0.15 -1.22
C GLN A 95 18.66 1.04 -0.92
N LEU A 96 17.80 1.43 -1.87
CA LEU A 96 16.80 2.46 -1.64
C LEU A 96 15.73 1.96 -0.67
N GLN A 97 15.28 0.72 -0.73
CA GLN A 97 14.27 0.18 0.19
C GLN A 97 14.83 -0.01 1.61
N GLU A 98 16.04 -0.54 1.75
CA GLU A 98 16.73 -0.66 3.04
C GLU A 98 17.13 0.73 3.61
N GLY A 99 17.43 1.71 2.74
CA GLY A 99 17.71 3.09 3.13
C GLY A 99 16.47 3.97 3.36
N ASP A 100 15.30 3.57 2.84
CA ASP A 100 14.08 4.37 2.73
C ASP A 100 12.84 3.65 3.29
N GLU A 101 13.01 2.85 4.36
CA GLU A 101 11.95 2.69 5.37
C GLU A 101 11.74 4.01 6.14
N ARG A 102 11.55 5.09 5.37
CA ARG A 102 11.18 6.47 5.66
C ARG A 102 11.95 7.11 6.81
N ARG A 103 12.90 7.98 6.47
CA ARG A 103 13.36 9.01 7.40
C ARG A 103 12.17 9.80 7.95
N VAL A 104 11.13 10.04 7.16
CA VAL A 104 9.96 10.83 7.60
C VAL A 104 8.80 9.94 8.02
N ILE A 105 8.39 10.01 9.28
CA ILE A 105 7.19 9.35 9.80
C ILE A 105 5.98 10.25 9.59
N HIS A 106 4.96 9.70 8.95
CA HIS A 106 3.69 10.39 8.70
C HIS A 106 2.76 10.24 9.91
N LEU A 107 2.61 11.32 10.67
CA LEU A 107 1.77 11.39 11.86
C LEU A 107 0.48 12.19 11.63
N PHE A 108 0.37 12.89 10.49
CA PHE A 108 -0.79 13.70 10.15
C PHE A 108 -1.37 13.32 8.79
N ASP A 109 -2.65 12.91 8.79
CA ASP A 109 -3.37 12.67 7.55
C ASP A 109 -3.87 14.00 6.97
N LYS A 110 -3.33 14.35 5.79
CA LYS A 110 -3.68 15.57 5.06
C LYS A 110 -5.11 15.54 4.50
N LYS A 111 -5.68 14.37 4.23
CA LYS A 111 -7.05 14.22 3.69
C LYS A 111 -8.08 14.46 4.78
N GLU A 112 -7.92 13.76 5.90
CA GLU A 112 -8.81 13.86 7.07
C GLU A 112 -8.54 15.11 7.92
N LYS A 113 -7.42 15.81 7.67
CA LYS A 113 -6.91 16.93 8.47
C LYS A 113 -6.80 16.59 9.95
N ALA A 114 -6.44 15.34 10.24
CA ALA A 114 -6.38 14.79 11.59
C ALA A 114 -5.04 14.10 11.83
N PHE A 115 -4.65 14.04 13.09
CA PHE A 115 -3.51 13.22 13.51
C PHE A 115 -3.88 11.74 13.49
N THR A 116 -2.91 10.88 13.20
CA THR A 116 -3.14 9.44 13.13
C THR A 116 -3.56 8.86 14.50
N PRO A 117 -4.30 7.75 14.53
CA PRO A 117 -4.65 7.07 15.78
C PRO A 117 -3.45 6.68 16.62
N GLU A 118 -2.35 6.26 15.98
CA GLU A 118 -1.11 5.85 16.65
C GLU A 118 -0.48 7.02 17.41
N LEU A 119 -0.52 8.23 16.82
CA LEU A 119 -0.06 9.43 17.52
C LEU A 119 -0.95 9.74 18.72
N HIS A 120 -2.28 9.62 18.60
CA HIS A 120 -3.18 9.86 19.73
C HIS A 120 -2.86 8.92 20.92
N LEU A 121 -2.63 7.64 20.64
CA LEU A 121 -2.23 6.66 21.66
C LEU A 121 -0.89 7.03 22.30
N CYS A 122 0.10 7.43 21.50
CA CYS A 122 1.39 7.90 22.00
C CYS A 122 1.22 9.13 22.93
N VAL A 123 0.43 10.11 22.52
CA VAL A 123 0.12 11.31 23.32
C VAL A 123 -0.57 10.91 24.63
N TYR A 124 -1.54 10.00 24.61
CA TYR A 124 -2.21 9.54 25.83
C TYR A 124 -1.28 8.80 26.79
N SER A 125 -0.36 7.99 26.26
CA SER A 125 0.66 7.31 27.05
C SER A 125 1.62 8.31 27.69
N LEU A 126 2.07 9.34 26.96
CA LEU A 126 2.94 10.37 27.52
C LEU A 126 2.24 11.20 28.60
N LEU A 127 0.96 11.52 28.43
CA LEU A 127 0.15 12.20 29.45
C LEU A 127 0.01 11.36 30.73
N GLU A 128 -0.13 10.03 30.59
CA GLU A 128 -0.18 9.11 31.74
C GLU A 128 1.14 9.09 32.53
N HIS A 129 2.27 9.31 31.85
CA HIS A 129 3.58 9.46 32.48
C HIS A 129 3.85 10.90 32.99
N ASN A 130 2.79 11.71 33.15
CA ASN A 130 2.85 13.10 33.62
C ASN A 130 3.74 14.02 32.77
N VAL A 131 3.92 13.72 31.49
CA VAL A 131 4.61 14.64 30.58
C VAL A 131 3.68 15.83 30.30
N PRO A 132 4.10 17.07 30.57
CA PRO A 132 3.25 18.24 30.36
C PRO A 132 2.98 18.45 28.87
N SER A 133 1.78 18.92 28.53
CA SER A 133 1.34 19.09 27.13
C SER A 133 2.29 19.94 26.27
N THR A 134 3.06 20.84 26.88
CA THR A 134 4.07 21.66 26.19
C THR A 134 5.31 20.87 25.77
N GLN A 135 5.60 19.76 26.43
CA GLN A 135 6.78 18.93 26.18
C GLN A 135 6.50 17.71 25.31
N ILE A 136 5.23 17.34 25.11
CA ILE A 136 4.88 16.14 24.34
C ILE A 136 5.43 16.18 22.90
N GLY A 137 5.25 17.30 22.18
CA GLY A 137 5.82 17.46 20.84
C GLY A 137 7.36 17.30 20.83
N PRO A 138 8.10 18.08 21.63
CA PRO A 138 9.55 17.93 21.79
C PRO A 138 10.01 16.53 22.19
N THR A 139 9.30 15.85 23.09
CA THR A 139 9.63 14.48 23.52
C THR A 139 9.50 13.50 22.34
N ILE A 140 8.41 13.58 21.58
CA ILE A 140 8.21 12.75 20.39
C ILE A 140 9.32 13.02 19.37
N GLU A 141 9.64 14.29 19.12
CA GLU A 141 10.72 14.67 18.20
C GLU A 141 12.07 14.09 18.63
N ALA A 142 12.42 14.19 19.91
CA ALA A 142 13.66 13.64 20.45
C ALA A 142 13.73 12.11 20.29
N CYS A 143 12.64 11.40 20.60
CA CYS A 143 12.55 9.95 20.43
C CYS A 143 12.69 9.52 18.96
N LEU A 144 12.06 10.26 18.03
CA LEU A 144 12.17 9.97 16.61
C LEU A 144 13.58 10.22 16.08
N LYS A 145 14.23 11.32 16.50
CA LYS A 145 15.62 11.62 16.14
C LYS A 145 16.58 10.52 16.61
N LEU A 146 16.38 9.95 17.79
CA LEU A 146 17.16 8.81 18.27
C LEU A 146 17.02 7.58 17.37
N ALA A 147 15.85 7.38 16.76
CA ALA A 147 15.60 6.32 15.79
C ALA A 147 16.05 6.67 14.36
N GLY A 148 16.69 7.82 14.14
CA GLY A 148 17.05 8.31 12.80
C GLY A 148 15.84 8.69 11.94
N LYS A 149 14.74 9.09 12.60
CA LYS A 149 13.46 9.45 11.99
C LYS A 149 13.10 10.90 12.28
N GLU A 150 12.30 11.50 11.43
CA GLU A 150 11.78 12.86 11.50
C GLU A 150 10.25 12.83 11.37
N PRO A 151 9.51 13.55 12.22
CA PRO A 151 8.06 13.66 12.08
C PRO A 151 7.69 14.62 10.95
N ASP A 152 6.66 14.31 10.17
CA ASP A 152 6.12 15.26 9.18
C ASP A 152 5.38 16.44 9.83
N ARG A 153 4.70 16.18 10.96
CA ARG A 153 3.99 17.19 11.76
C ARG A 153 3.83 16.72 13.19
N LEU A 154 4.03 17.63 14.14
CA LEU A 154 3.81 17.38 15.57
C LEU A 154 2.57 18.14 16.08
N PRO A 155 1.91 17.62 17.13
CA PRO A 155 0.78 18.28 17.75
C PRO A 155 1.27 19.48 18.56
N SER A 156 0.54 20.59 18.47
CA SER A 156 0.78 21.76 19.33
C SER A 156 0.29 21.48 20.77
N PRO A 157 0.72 22.26 21.77
CA PRO A 157 0.23 22.09 23.14
C PRO A 157 -1.30 22.21 23.26
N SER A 158 -1.91 23.11 22.48
CA SER A 158 -3.36 23.25 22.40
C SER A 158 -4.03 22.04 21.76
N THR A 159 -3.40 21.46 20.74
CA THR A 159 -3.87 20.22 20.11
C THR A 159 -3.85 19.06 21.10
N VAL A 160 -2.75 18.91 21.85
CA VAL A 160 -2.62 17.90 22.90
C VAL A 160 -3.69 18.09 23.99
N ALA A 161 -3.93 19.33 24.42
CA ALA A 161 -5.00 19.63 25.38
C ALA A 161 -6.38 19.19 24.85
N ASN A 162 -6.66 19.45 23.57
CA ASN A 162 -7.90 19.00 22.94
C ASN A 162 -8.00 17.47 22.86
N MET A 163 -6.90 16.76 22.55
CA MET A 163 -6.86 15.29 22.60
C MET A 163 -7.20 14.79 24.01
N ASN A 164 -6.63 15.42 25.06
CA ASN A 164 -6.94 15.05 26.44
C ASN A 164 -8.42 15.29 26.81
N ILE A 165 -9.02 16.37 26.30
CA ILE A 165 -10.47 16.62 26.44
C ILE A 165 -11.29 15.55 25.72
N GLN A 166 -10.87 15.09 24.54
CA GLN A 166 -11.54 14.00 23.82
C GLN A 166 -11.48 12.68 24.63
N ARG A 167 -10.34 12.37 25.25
CA ARG A 167 -10.22 11.24 26.19
C ARG A 167 -11.23 11.35 27.33
N LEU A 168 -11.43 12.54 27.90
CA LEU A 168 -12.45 12.76 28.94
C LEU A 168 -13.87 12.48 28.42
N CYS A 169 -14.20 12.84 27.18
CA CYS A 169 -15.50 12.53 26.58
C CYS A 169 -15.73 11.01 26.44
N LEU A 170 -14.68 10.25 26.09
CA LEU A 170 -14.76 8.78 26.02
C LEU A 170 -15.02 8.18 27.41
N VAL A 171 -14.30 8.64 28.44
CA VAL A 171 -14.52 8.19 29.82
C VAL A 171 -15.94 8.50 30.29
N LYS A 172 -16.44 9.71 30.03
CA LYS A 172 -17.83 10.09 30.36
C LYS A 172 -18.84 9.14 29.72
N LYS A 173 -18.64 8.79 28.44
CA LYS A 173 -19.51 7.85 27.73
C LYS A 173 -19.44 6.46 28.36
N GLN A 174 -18.25 5.96 28.67
CA GLN A 174 -18.08 4.68 29.34
C GLN A 174 -18.78 4.66 30.71
N LEU A 175 -18.63 5.71 31.52
CA LEU A 175 -19.32 5.84 32.80
C LEU A 175 -20.84 5.86 32.64
N LYS A 176 -21.35 6.58 31.63
CA LYS A 176 -22.78 6.61 31.30
C LYS A 176 -23.30 5.22 30.92
N ASP A 177 -22.53 4.44 30.16
CA ASP A 177 -22.97 3.14 29.66
C ASP A 177 -22.87 2.04 30.74
N GLU A 178 -21.88 2.10 31.63
CA GLU A 178 -21.59 1.03 32.59
C GLU A 178 -22.17 1.27 33.98
N LEU A 179 -22.02 2.48 34.53
CA LEU A 179 -22.32 2.74 35.94
C LEU A 179 -23.82 2.63 36.29
N PRO A 180 -24.79 3.04 35.44
CA PRO A 180 -26.21 2.84 35.71
C PRO A 180 -26.64 1.37 35.85
N LYS A 181 -25.82 0.42 35.37
CA LYS A 181 -26.10 -1.02 35.47
C LYS A 181 -25.63 -1.61 36.80
N LYS A 182 -24.76 -0.91 37.53
CA LYS A 182 -24.21 -1.35 38.81
C LYS A 182 -25.15 -0.96 39.94
N ILE A 183 -25.56 -1.92 40.76
CA ILE A 183 -26.43 -1.72 41.94
C ILE A 183 -25.61 -1.72 43.23
N ASN A 184 -26.20 -1.27 44.33
CA ASN A 184 -25.62 -1.29 45.68
C ASN A 184 -24.21 -0.69 45.76
N THR A 185 -24.02 0.40 45.05
CA THR A 185 -22.73 1.06 44.94
C THR A 185 -22.45 1.94 46.17
N THR A 186 -21.16 2.14 46.46
CA THR A 186 -20.71 3.03 47.54
C THR A 186 -20.07 4.27 46.95
N LEU A 187 -20.57 5.46 47.31
CA LEU A 187 -19.99 6.73 46.92
C LEU A 187 -18.87 7.10 47.88
N HIS A 188 -17.66 7.20 47.37
CA HIS A 188 -16.50 7.69 48.08
C HIS A 188 -16.27 9.16 47.75
N THR A 189 -16.04 9.96 48.78
CA THR A 189 -15.66 11.36 48.66
C THR A 189 -14.34 11.59 49.39
N ASP A 190 -13.38 12.18 48.70
CA ASP A 190 -12.07 12.54 49.24
C ASP A 190 -11.79 14.00 48.97
N GLU A 191 -11.19 14.70 49.93
CA GLU A 191 -10.89 16.12 49.80
C GLU A 191 -9.39 16.38 49.94
N THR A 192 -8.81 17.03 48.93
CA THR A 192 -7.42 17.48 48.97
C THR A 192 -7.31 18.98 48.76
N SER A 193 -6.15 19.56 49.04
CA SER A 193 -5.91 20.98 48.82
C SER A 193 -4.50 21.18 48.27
N LYS A 194 -4.38 21.97 47.20
CA LYS A 194 -3.12 22.24 46.51
C LYS A 194 -3.03 23.72 46.18
N VAL A 195 -1.97 24.39 46.66
CA VAL A 195 -1.74 25.83 46.49
C VAL A 195 -2.94 26.70 46.92
N GLY A 196 -3.57 26.35 48.06
CA GLY A 196 -4.73 27.08 48.58
C GLY A 196 -6.06 26.79 47.87
N ILE A 197 -6.05 26.03 46.78
CA ILE A 197 -7.26 25.57 46.07
C ILE A 197 -7.69 24.23 46.65
N LYS A 198 -8.99 24.06 46.88
CA LYS A 198 -9.59 22.83 47.42
C LYS A 198 -10.16 21.99 46.28
N TYR A 199 -9.93 20.68 46.34
CA TYR A 199 -10.45 19.73 45.37
C TYR A 199 -11.22 18.62 46.07
N GLY A 200 -12.39 18.26 45.54
CA GLY A 200 -13.16 17.09 45.90
C GLY A 200 -13.05 16.01 44.83
N GLY A 201 -12.57 14.84 45.21
CA GLY A 201 -12.59 13.62 44.43
C GLY A 201 -13.85 12.82 44.72
N PHE A 202 -14.53 12.38 43.68
CA PHE A 202 -15.72 11.56 43.75
C PHE A 202 -15.46 10.25 43.01
N SER A 203 -15.63 9.13 43.68
CA SER A 203 -15.51 7.80 43.08
C SER A 203 -16.61 6.88 43.59
N VAL A 204 -16.93 5.86 42.80
CA VAL A 204 -17.96 4.88 43.13
C VAL A 204 -17.33 3.50 43.14
N ARG A 205 -17.66 2.72 44.16
CA ARG A 205 -17.25 1.31 44.26
C ARG A 205 -18.48 0.43 44.09
N ASP A 206 -18.39 -0.58 43.22
CA ASP A 206 -19.47 -1.58 43.07
C ASP A 206 -19.29 -2.76 44.05
N GLU A 207 -20.28 -3.66 44.08
CA GLU A 207 -20.27 -4.86 44.93
C GLU A 207 -19.13 -5.83 44.59
N GLU A 208 -18.70 -5.85 43.33
CA GLU A 208 -17.57 -6.65 42.84
C GLU A 208 -16.22 -6.10 43.32
N GLY A 209 -16.21 -4.88 43.87
CA GLY A 209 -15.02 -4.19 44.35
C GLY A 209 -14.30 -3.36 43.30
N ASN A 210 -14.88 -3.19 42.12
CA ASN A 210 -14.36 -2.30 41.08
C ASN A 210 -14.53 -0.84 41.49
N TYR A 211 -13.54 -0.01 41.15
CA TYR A 211 -13.56 1.43 41.43
C TYR A 211 -13.73 2.23 40.15
N PHE A 212 -14.69 3.16 40.17
CA PHE A 212 -14.99 4.08 39.10
C PHE A 212 -14.73 5.51 39.58
N ALA A 213 -13.68 6.16 39.08
CA ALA A 213 -13.45 7.57 39.35
C ALA A 213 -14.46 8.42 38.55
N LEU A 214 -15.37 9.12 39.23
CA LEU A 214 -16.36 9.97 38.57
C LEU A 214 -15.71 11.27 38.12
N ARG A 215 -15.13 12.01 39.08
CA ARG A 215 -14.46 13.29 38.79
C ARG A 215 -13.64 13.81 39.96
N LEU A 216 -12.67 14.66 39.62
CA LEU A 216 -12.04 15.61 40.53
C LEU A 216 -12.55 17.02 40.19
N ARG A 217 -13.07 17.74 41.17
CA ARG A 217 -13.62 19.10 41.00
C ARG A 217 -13.01 20.06 42.02
N GLU A 218 -12.79 21.29 41.59
CA GLU A 218 -12.50 22.38 42.53
C GLU A 218 -13.74 22.71 43.34
N MET A 219 -13.59 22.97 44.63
CA MET A 219 -14.69 23.25 45.55
C MET A 219 -14.48 24.58 46.28
N ALA A 220 -15.51 25.42 46.31
CA ALA A 220 -15.43 26.71 47.01
C ALA A 220 -15.31 26.54 48.54
N THR A 221 -16.10 25.63 49.12
CA THR A 221 -16.09 25.35 50.56
C THR A 221 -16.20 23.85 50.81
N LYS A 222 -15.90 23.43 52.04
CA LYS A 222 -15.91 22.04 52.48
C LYS A 222 -17.22 21.70 53.20
N SER A 223 -18.32 22.32 52.74
CA SER A 223 -19.64 22.14 53.34
C SER A 223 -20.38 20.99 52.66
N ALA A 224 -21.24 20.30 53.42
CA ALA A 224 -22.07 19.23 52.88
C ALA A 224 -22.91 19.67 51.66
N GLN A 225 -23.39 20.92 51.67
CA GLN A 225 -24.14 21.49 50.56
C GLN A 225 -23.28 21.61 49.30
N ASN A 226 -22.08 22.18 49.41
CA ASN A 226 -21.18 22.32 48.28
C ASN A 226 -20.76 20.95 47.72
N THR A 227 -20.56 19.95 48.58
CA THR A 227 -20.26 18.57 48.16
C THR A 227 -21.42 17.99 47.34
N LEU A 228 -22.66 18.17 47.80
CA LEU A 228 -23.85 17.72 47.07
C LEU A 228 -24.04 18.47 45.75
N ASP A 229 -23.90 19.79 45.74
CA ASP A 229 -24.05 20.59 44.52
C ASP A 229 -23.01 20.16 43.47
N THR A 230 -21.76 19.95 43.90
CA THR A 230 -20.68 19.43 43.03
C THR A 230 -21.01 18.03 42.51
N PHE A 231 -21.58 17.17 43.36
CA PHE A 231 -21.99 15.83 42.97
C PHE A 231 -23.12 15.87 41.93
N LYS A 232 -24.13 16.75 42.10
CA LYS A 232 -25.19 16.99 41.11
C LYS A 232 -24.62 17.41 39.75
N GLU A 233 -23.67 18.34 39.74
CA GLU A 233 -22.98 18.76 38.51
C GLU A 233 -22.25 17.60 37.83
N ILE A 234 -21.60 16.72 38.60
CA ILE A 234 -20.91 15.53 38.06
C ILE A 234 -21.90 14.56 37.43
N LEU A 235 -23.06 14.31 38.07
CA LEU A 235 -24.09 13.45 37.50
C LEU A 235 -24.68 14.03 36.21
N GLN A 236 -24.92 15.35 36.18
CA GLN A 236 -25.37 16.07 34.99
C GLN A 236 -24.35 15.96 33.85
N ASP A 237 -23.06 16.13 34.16
CA ASP A 237 -21.96 15.99 33.23
C ASP A 237 -21.85 14.62 32.55
N ILE A 238 -22.22 13.55 33.27
CA ILE A 238 -22.26 12.17 32.77
C ILE A 238 -23.51 11.99 31.89
N ALA A 239 -24.65 12.55 32.31
CA ALA A 239 -25.91 12.49 31.58
C ALA A 239 -25.87 13.25 30.23
N ASP A 240 -25.21 14.40 30.17
CA ASP A 240 -25.20 15.34 29.02
C ASP A 240 -24.39 14.90 27.78
N THR A 241 -24.10 13.61 27.64
CA THR A 241 -23.51 13.08 26.41
C THR A 241 -24.57 13.05 25.29
N ARG A 242 -24.61 14.15 24.52
CA ARG A 242 -25.45 14.45 23.34
C ARG A 242 -26.20 13.24 22.75
N LYS A 243 -27.54 13.33 22.82
CA LYS A 243 -28.60 12.52 22.15
C LYS A 243 -29.39 11.56 23.06
N GLU A 244 -30.09 12.07 24.07
CA GLU A 244 -31.22 11.32 24.62
C GLU A 244 -32.47 12.20 24.74
N THR A 245 -33.55 11.69 24.15
CA THR A 245 -34.90 12.24 24.13
C THR A 245 -35.77 11.66 25.26
N HIS A 246 -35.16 10.96 26.22
CA HIS A 246 -35.87 10.28 27.32
C HIS A 246 -35.61 10.93 28.69
N PRO A 247 -36.63 10.97 29.58
CA PRO A 247 -36.57 11.65 30.88
C PRO A 247 -35.77 10.90 31.97
N GLN A 248 -35.26 9.70 31.71
CA GLN A 248 -34.42 8.96 32.66
C GLN A 248 -32.94 9.29 32.43
N SER A 249 -32.44 10.33 33.09
CA SER A 249 -31.01 10.66 33.00
C SER A 249 -30.16 9.53 33.60
N ALA A 250 -29.08 9.13 32.93
CA ALA A 250 -28.13 8.14 33.46
C ALA A 250 -27.60 8.55 34.86
N GLY A 251 -27.48 9.86 35.11
CA GLY A 251 -27.14 10.42 36.41
C GLY A 251 -28.13 10.05 37.52
N ASN A 252 -29.44 10.08 37.24
CA ASN A 252 -30.47 9.72 38.21
C ASN A 252 -30.41 8.22 38.56
N LYS A 253 -30.16 7.35 37.57
CA LYS A 253 -29.95 5.91 37.82
C LYS A 253 -28.74 5.65 38.69
N ILE A 254 -27.62 6.34 38.42
CA ILE A 254 -26.42 6.27 39.26
C ILE A 254 -26.75 6.70 40.69
N LEU A 255 -27.46 7.81 40.88
CA LEU A 255 -27.86 8.29 42.21
C LEU A 255 -28.68 7.25 43.00
N CYS A 256 -29.67 6.63 42.36
CA CYS A 256 -30.53 5.62 43.00
C CYS A 256 -29.79 4.32 43.35
N ASN A 257 -28.74 3.99 42.60
CA ASN A 257 -27.94 2.79 42.85
C ASN A 257 -26.90 2.97 43.94
N ILE A 258 -26.68 4.18 44.46
CA ILE A 258 -25.79 4.41 45.60
C ILE A 258 -26.54 4.00 46.84
N GLN A 259 -26.00 3.04 47.60
CA GLN A 259 -26.57 2.59 48.87
C GLN A 259 -25.84 3.20 50.06
N ASN A 260 -24.51 3.30 49.95
CA ASN A 260 -23.66 3.75 51.03
C ASN A 260 -22.81 4.94 50.59
N THR A 261 -22.38 5.74 51.55
CA THR A 261 -21.42 6.82 51.38
C THR A 261 -20.22 6.58 52.28
N MET A 262 -19.06 7.09 51.87
CA MET A 262 -17.85 7.06 52.66
C MET A 262 -17.06 8.34 52.45
N SER A 263 -16.74 9.03 53.55
CA SER A 263 -15.91 10.23 53.58
C SER A 263 -14.91 10.17 54.72
N ASP A 264 -13.82 10.94 54.61
CA ASP A 264 -12.88 11.19 55.69
C ASP A 264 -13.45 12.19 56.74
N ARG A 265 -14.59 12.82 56.45
CA ARG A 265 -15.21 13.89 57.26
C ARG A 265 -16.52 13.48 57.91
N ALA A 266 -16.46 12.63 58.94
CA ALA A 266 -17.62 12.12 59.65
C ALA A 266 -18.70 13.18 60.00
N ALA A 267 -18.32 14.37 60.49
CA ALA A 267 -19.29 15.42 60.85
C ALA A 267 -19.99 16.06 59.63
N THR A 268 -19.28 16.17 58.50
CA THR A 268 -19.86 16.72 57.25
C THR A 268 -20.68 15.66 56.52
N GLU A 269 -20.26 14.40 56.64
CA GLU A 269 -20.92 13.24 56.04
C GLU A 269 -22.33 13.00 56.58
N LEU A 270 -22.56 13.16 57.89
CA LEU A 270 -23.92 13.05 58.46
C LEU A 270 -24.90 14.00 57.76
N LYS A 271 -24.53 15.27 57.65
CA LYS A 271 -25.36 16.28 56.98
C LYS A 271 -25.45 16.05 55.47
N PHE A 272 -24.37 15.57 54.85
CA PHE A 272 -24.38 15.21 53.44
C PHE A 272 -25.36 14.05 53.15
N ASN A 273 -25.40 13.04 54.02
CA ASN A 273 -26.30 11.90 53.88
C ASN A 273 -27.77 12.32 53.99
N GLU A 274 -28.11 13.21 54.92
CA GLU A 274 -29.45 13.80 55.01
C GLU A 274 -29.86 14.52 53.72
N LEU A 275 -28.96 15.36 53.18
CA LEU A 275 -29.19 16.11 51.95
C LEU A 275 -29.26 15.19 50.72
N LEU A 276 -28.44 14.14 50.68
CA LEU A 276 -28.43 13.15 49.61
C LEU A 276 -29.73 12.36 49.58
N GLU A 277 -30.26 11.98 50.74
CA GLU A 277 -31.55 11.27 50.84
C GLU A 277 -32.71 12.16 50.40
N SER A 278 -32.73 13.43 50.83
CA SER A 278 -33.73 14.40 50.33
C SER A 278 -33.65 14.57 48.81
N TYR A 279 -32.45 14.57 48.25
CA TYR A 279 -32.27 14.64 46.79
C TYR A 279 -32.73 13.37 46.08
N ARG A 280 -32.52 12.18 46.66
CA ARG A 280 -33.07 10.93 46.12
C ARG A 280 -34.59 10.96 46.11
N GLU A 281 -35.24 11.38 47.19
CA GLU A 281 -36.69 11.49 47.26
C GLU A 281 -37.27 12.43 46.19
N GLU A 282 -36.57 13.52 45.87
CA GLU A 282 -36.94 14.45 44.78
C GLU A 282 -36.83 13.79 43.39
N VAL A 283 -35.85 12.92 43.19
CA VAL A 283 -35.51 12.30 41.90
C VAL A 283 -36.23 10.97 41.64
N LEU A 284 -36.55 10.20 42.69
CA LEU A 284 -37.22 8.89 42.60
C LEU A 284 -38.52 8.88 41.77
N PRO A 285 -39.37 9.92 41.78
CA PRO A 285 -40.54 9.99 40.89
C PRO A 285 -40.21 10.04 39.39
N GLN A 286 -38.94 10.28 39.04
CA GLN A 286 -38.44 10.51 37.68
C GLN A 286 -37.60 9.35 37.12
N VAL A 287 -37.34 8.30 37.93
CA VAL A 287 -36.48 7.16 37.57
C VAL A 287 -37.29 5.93 37.20
#